data_AF-A0A6J4LP86-F1
#
_entry.id   AF-A0A6J4LP86-F1
#
_cell.length_a   1.000
_cell.length_b   1.000
_cell.length_c   1.000
_cell.angle_alpha   90.00
_cell.angle_beta   90.00
_cell.angle_gamma   90.00
#
_symmetry.space_group_name_H-M   'P 1'
#
loop_
_entity.id
_entity.type
_entity.pdbx_description
1 polymer ?
#
loop_
_entity_poly.entity_id
_entity_poly.type
_entity_poly.pdbx_seq_one_letter_code
_entity_poly.pdbx_strand_id
1 'polypeptide(L)'
;MQHLTWEALARLVDEPPVPDEAEHLRGCLVCRREMDAMRAQTAALASLPELEPDPAAWRALEAALAAEELIRPQAARIQPAVRRFRPAHPYLRAAAAVLLAAAGAAAGAALLRPGSPHTVATAPADGAPGQPVRKPVDEPPSTDRGRSLGLAQLPVPGPSAPVEDVPGSGVADGPEGFAVPVADAPRAGRRVPNIPAARLVAGAPTTNRGRAPAMTPEARAAARELDAAEAAYVAALRRYAEIADPSSGADPETRLAALETLVESTGRALERAPGDPVLNGYHLAVLDERDALRRQIDRSAESVFY
;
A
#
# COMPACT_ATOMS: atom_id res chain seq x y z
N MET A 1 28.22 -4.97 -18.52
CA MET A 1 26.96 -4.42 -19.06
C MET A 1 26.17 -3.88 -17.88
N GLN A 2 25.63 -2.66 -17.98
CA GLN A 2 24.79 -2.11 -16.91
C GLN A 2 23.42 -2.78 -16.95
N HIS A 3 22.91 -3.23 -15.80
CA HIS A 3 21.57 -3.81 -15.68
C HIS A 3 20.49 -2.73 -15.80
N LEU A 4 19.28 -3.11 -16.21
CA LEU A 4 18.12 -2.23 -16.10
C LEU A 4 17.87 -1.90 -14.62
N THR A 5 17.42 -0.68 -14.35
CA THR A 5 17.05 -0.28 -12.99
C THR A 5 15.80 -1.06 -12.54
N TRP A 6 15.59 -1.13 -11.22
CA TRP A 6 14.43 -1.81 -10.66
C TRP A 6 13.11 -1.18 -11.12
N GLU A 7 13.05 0.15 -11.23
CA GLU A 7 11.89 0.89 -11.71
C GLU A 7 11.58 0.56 -13.18
N ALA A 8 12.61 0.43 -14.02
CA ALA A 8 12.44 0.01 -15.41
C ALA A 8 11.91 -1.42 -15.49
N LEU A 9 12.44 -2.36 -14.70
CA LEU A 9 11.92 -3.72 -14.63
C LEU A 9 10.47 -3.77 -14.15
N ALA A 10 10.10 -2.99 -13.13
CA ALA A 10 8.74 -2.90 -12.61
C ALA A 10 7.76 -2.38 -13.67
N ARG A 11 8.13 -1.33 -14.42
CA ARG A 11 7.33 -0.83 -15.56
C ARG A 11 7.09 -1.92 -16.61
N LEU A 12 8.10 -2.74 -16.90
CA LEU A 12 8.04 -3.83 -17.89
C LEU A 12 7.19 -5.03 -17.47
N VAL A 13 6.73 -5.07 -16.22
CA VAL A 13 5.73 -6.06 -15.78
C VAL A 13 4.40 -5.82 -16.51
N ASP A 14 3.98 -4.57 -16.62
CA ASP A 14 2.68 -4.16 -17.17
C ASP A 14 2.76 -3.60 -18.59
N GLU A 15 3.92 -3.09 -19.00
CA GLU A 15 4.12 -2.45 -20.30
C GLU A 15 5.07 -3.27 -21.21
N PRO A 16 4.86 -3.24 -22.55
CA PRO A 16 5.79 -3.87 -23.48
C PRO A 16 7.15 -3.15 -23.49
N PRO A 17 8.28 -3.88 -23.62
CA PRO A 17 9.60 -3.27 -23.69
C PRO A 17 9.80 -2.49 -24.99
N VAL A 18 10.55 -1.38 -24.90
CA VAL A 18 11.07 -0.70 -26.10
C VAL A 18 12.18 -1.55 -26.75
N PRO A 19 12.55 -1.33 -28.03
CA PRO A 19 13.48 -2.20 -28.75
C PRO A 19 14.82 -2.45 -28.02
N ASP A 20 15.42 -1.42 -27.43
CA ASP A 20 16.69 -1.53 -26.71
C ASP A 20 16.56 -2.36 -25.42
N GLU A 21 15.45 -2.20 -24.69
CA GLU A 21 15.14 -3.00 -23.51
C GLU A 21 14.88 -4.46 -23.88
N ALA A 22 14.19 -4.70 -25.01
CA ALA A 22 13.95 -6.05 -25.52
C ALA A 22 15.25 -6.72 -25.96
N GLU A 23 16.20 -5.98 -26.53
CA GLU A 23 17.54 -6.47 -26.82
C GLU A 23 18.32 -6.79 -25.54
N HIS A 24 18.27 -5.90 -24.54
CA HIS A 24 18.87 -6.14 -23.25
C HIS A 24 18.30 -7.39 -22.57
N LEU A 25 16.98 -7.53 -22.54
CA LEU A 25 16.30 -8.70 -21.96
C LEU A 25 16.63 -9.97 -22.72
N ARG A 26 16.93 -9.94 -24.04
CA ARG A 26 17.44 -11.12 -24.77
C ARG A 26 18.88 -11.48 -24.38
N GLY A 27 19.70 -10.50 -24.03
CA GLY A 27 21.10 -10.70 -23.63
C GLY A 27 21.35 -10.98 -22.14
N CYS A 28 20.51 -10.47 -21.24
CA CYS A 28 20.77 -10.45 -19.80
C CYS A 28 19.88 -11.44 -19.01
N LEU A 29 20.47 -12.55 -18.55
CA LEU A 29 19.78 -13.56 -17.75
C LEU A 29 19.29 -13.04 -16.39
N VAL A 30 20.02 -12.13 -15.77
CA VAL A 30 19.68 -11.57 -14.44
C VAL A 30 18.39 -10.76 -14.56
N CYS A 31 18.34 -9.77 -15.46
CA CYS A 31 17.15 -8.93 -15.66
C CYS A 31 15.92 -9.75 -16.07
N ARG A 32 16.08 -10.82 -16.86
CA ARG A 32 14.97 -11.73 -17.17
C ARG A 32 14.42 -12.42 -15.93
N ARG A 33 15.30 -13.01 -15.10
CA ARG A 33 14.88 -13.71 -13.88
C ARG A 33 14.14 -12.79 -12.92
N GLU A 34 14.64 -11.57 -12.73
CA GLU A 34 13.98 -10.58 -11.88
C GLU A 34 12.60 -10.18 -12.43
N MET A 35 12.50 -9.92 -13.74
CA MET A 35 11.21 -9.62 -14.39
C MET A 35 10.22 -10.79 -14.29
N ASP A 36 10.68 -12.02 -14.51
CA ASP A 36 9.85 -13.21 -14.40
C ASP A 36 9.37 -13.43 -12.96
N ALA A 37 10.23 -13.17 -11.97
CA ALA A 37 9.87 -13.22 -10.55
C ALA A 37 8.78 -12.20 -10.19
N MET A 38 8.91 -10.94 -10.66
CA MET A 38 7.87 -9.92 -10.46
C MET A 38 6.55 -10.33 -11.12
N ARG A 39 6.58 -10.82 -12.37
CA ARG A 39 5.38 -11.28 -13.07
C ARG A 39 4.71 -12.45 -12.36
N ALA A 40 5.49 -13.37 -11.81
CA ALA A 40 4.96 -14.48 -11.01
C ALA A 40 4.26 -13.97 -9.74
N GLN A 41 4.82 -12.96 -9.06
CA GLN A 41 4.17 -12.33 -7.91
C GLN A 41 2.87 -11.62 -8.31
N THR A 42 2.86 -10.85 -9.40
CA THR A 42 1.64 -10.20 -9.92
C THR A 42 0.57 -11.23 -10.27
N ALA A 43 0.95 -12.33 -10.91
CA ALA A 43 0.02 -13.43 -11.23
C ALA A 43 -0.52 -14.10 -9.96
N ALA A 44 0.30 -14.29 -8.93
CA ALA A 44 -0.13 -14.83 -7.65
C ALA A 44 -1.14 -13.89 -6.96
N LEU A 45 -0.89 -12.57 -6.96
CA LEU A 45 -1.82 -11.57 -6.42
C LEU A 45 -3.13 -11.53 -7.22
N ALA A 46 -3.06 -11.59 -8.54
CA ALA A 46 -4.24 -11.62 -9.41
C ALA A 46 -5.08 -12.90 -9.25
N SER A 47 -4.48 -13.98 -8.72
CA SER A 47 -5.19 -15.24 -8.44
C SER A 47 -5.99 -15.20 -7.13
N LEU A 48 -5.79 -14.18 -6.30
CA LEU A 48 -6.57 -14.02 -5.08
C LEU A 48 -8.04 -13.78 -5.42
N PRO A 49 -8.98 -14.31 -4.63
CA PRO A 49 -10.40 -14.03 -4.83
C PRO A 49 -10.67 -12.53 -4.83
N GLU A 50 -11.47 -12.07 -5.79
CA GLU A 50 -11.91 -10.69 -5.81
C GLU A 50 -12.80 -10.44 -4.59
N LEU A 51 -12.23 -9.77 -3.59
CA LEU A 51 -12.91 -9.39 -2.36
C LEU A 51 -13.80 -8.20 -2.68
N GLU A 52 -15.07 -8.46 -3.00
CA GLU A 52 -16.05 -7.39 -3.12
C GLU A 52 -16.38 -6.88 -1.71
N PRO A 53 -16.02 -5.63 -1.35
CA PRO A 53 -16.36 -5.08 -0.05
C PRO A 53 -17.87 -4.94 0.09
N ASP A 54 -18.39 -5.16 1.30
CA ASP A 54 -19.82 -4.99 1.59
C ASP A 54 -20.27 -3.57 1.16
N PRO A 55 -21.30 -3.43 0.29
CA PRO A 55 -21.83 -2.13 -0.09
C PRO A 55 -22.26 -1.25 1.10
N ALA A 56 -22.58 -1.85 2.26
CA ALA A 56 -22.81 -1.10 3.50
C ALA A 56 -21.52 -0.47 4.05
N ALA A 57 -20.37 -1.14 3.94
CA ALA A 57 -19.08 -0.62 4.38
C ALA A 57 -18.70 0.64 3.59
N TRP A 58 -18.95 0.66 2.28
CA TRP A 58 -18.72 1.86 1.47
C TRP A 58 -19.55 3.05 1.90
N ARG A 59 -20.84 2.83 2.17
CA ARG A 59 -21.73 3.89 2.66
C ARG A 59 -21.32 4.39 4.05
N ALA A 60 -20.82 3.50 4.91
CA ALA A 60 -20.32 3.88 6.22
C ALA A 60 -19.04 4.74 6.10
N LEU A 61 -18.13 4.39 5.19
CA LEU A 61 -16.93 5.16 4.91
C LEU A 61 -17.28 6.55 4.34
N GLU A 62 -18.22 6.62 3.39
CA GLU A 62 -18.70 7.90 2.84
C GLU A 62 -19.31 8.78 3.93
N ALA A 63 -20.10 8.20 4.84
CA ALA A 63 -20.68 8.92 5.96
C ALA A 63 -19.60 9.43 6.94
N ALA A 64 -18.57 8.63 7.24
CA ALA A 64 -17.47 9.02 8.10
C ALA A 64 -16.65 10.18 7.48
N LEU A 65 -16.25 10.04 6.21
CA LEU A 65 -15.53 11.08 5.49
C LEU A 65 -16.34 12.37 5.34
N ALA A 66 -17.67 12.29 5.21
CA ALA A 66 -18.54 13.45 5.17
C ALA A 66 -18.68 14.12 6.54
N ALA A 67 -18.70 13.33 7.62
CA ALA A 67 -18.72 13.86 8.99
C ALA A 67 -17.41 14.56 9.37
N GLU A 68 -16.29 14.12 8.80
CA GLU A 68 -14.97 14.75 8.92
C GLU A 68 -14.76 15.91 7.93
N GLU A 69 -15.78 16.25 7.13
CA GLU A 69 -15.73 17.31 6.10
C GLU A 69 -14.66 17.11 5.01
N LEU A 70 -14.07 15.92 4.92
CA LEU A 70 -13.06 15.56 3.91
C LEU A 70 -13.68 15.42 2.52
N ILE A 71 -14.93 14.97 2.46
CA ILE A 71 -15.70 14.92 1.23
C ILE A 71 -17.00 15.71 1.38
N ARG A 72 -17.37 16.43 0.33
CA ARG A 72 -18.74 16.97 0.25
C ARG A 72 -19.66 15.86 -0.25
N PRO A 73 -20.77 15.57 0.44
CA PRO A 73 -21.72 14.56 -0.02
C PRO A 73 -22.18 14.90 -1.44
N GLN A 74 -21.86 14.02 -2.39
CA GLN A 74 -22.05 14.24 -3.83
C GLN A 74 -23.52 14.53 -4.19
N ALA A 75 -24.45 13.99 -3.38
CA ALA A 75 -25.89 14.22 -3.51
C ALA A 75 -26.28 15.71 -3.45
N ALA A 76 -25.50 16.57 -2.79
CA ALA A 76 -25.79 17.99 -2.70
C ALA A 76 -25.47 18.79 -3.98
N ARG A 77 -24.56 18.30 -4.85
CA ARG A 77 -24.13 19.03 -6.06
C ARG A 77 -25.10 18.88 -7.24
N ILE A 78 -25.82 17.78 -7.36
CA ILE A 78 -26.68 17.50 -8.53
C ILE A 78 -28.12 17.99 -8.33
N GLN A 79 -28.54 18.25 -7.08
CA GLN A 79 -29.94 18.49 -6.76
C GLN A 79 -30.52 19.90 -7.03
N PRO A 80 -29.78 21.03 -7.09
CA PRO A 80 -30.47 22.32 -7.18
C PRO A 80 -31.00 22.65 -8.59
N ALA A 81 -30.44 22.07 -9.66
CA ALA A 81 -30.85 22.38 -11.04
C ALA A 81 -31.99 21.47 -11.55
N VAL A 82 -31.93 20.16 -11.28
CA VAL A 82 -32.88 19.19 -11.87
C VAL A 82 -34.27 19.26 -11.20
N ARG A 83 -34.36 19.71 -9.93
CA ARG A 83 -35.65 19.94 -9.27
C ARG A 83 -36.42 21.15 -9.79
N ARG A 84 -35.73 22.15 -10.40
CA ARG A 84 -36.40 23.31 -11.03
C ARG A 84 -36.91 23.01 -12.44
N PHE A 85 -36.44 21.94 -13.07
CA PHE A 85 -36.85 21.49 -14.41
C PHE A 85 -37.61 20.16 -14.38
N ARG A 86 -38.49 19.94 -13.40
CA ARG A 86 -39.56 18.96 -13.58
C ARG A 86 -40.68 19.63 -14.39
N PRO A 87 -40.83 19.36 -15.71
CA PRO A 87 -42.00 19.83 -16.43
C PRO A 87 -43.24 19.22 -15.78
N ALA A 88 -44.17 20.07 -15.35
CA ALA A 88 -45.40 19.67 -14.66
C ALA A 88 -46.35 18.84 -15.55
N HIS A 89 -46.04 18.66 -16.84
CA HIS A 89 -46.94 18.04 -17.80
C HIS A 89 -46.37 16.74 -18.38
N PRO A 90 -47.04 15.59 -18.16
CA PRO A 90 -46.59 14.29 -18.67
C PRO A 90 -46.51 14.25 -20.20
N TYR A 91 -47.29 15.09 -20.90
CA TYR A 91 -47.27 15.21 -22.36
C TYR A 91 -45.95 15.74 -22.93
N LEU A 92 -45.21 16.60 -22.19
CA LEU A 92 -43.90 17.09 -22.64
C LEU A 92 -42.84 15.99 -22.63
N ARG A 93 -42.93 15.01 -21.71
CA ARG A 93 -42.01 13.86 -21.69
C ARG A 93 -42.24 12.94 -22.88
N ALA A 94 -43.51 12.69 -23.22
CA ALA A 94 -43.86 11.92 -24.41
C ALA A 94 -43.36 12.61 -25.69
N ALA A 95 -43.56 13.93 -25.81
CA ALA A 95 -43.08 14.70 -26.95
C ALA A 95 -41.54 14.66 -27.07
N ALA A 96 -40.81 14.82 -25.97
CA ALA A 96 -39.35 14.73 -25.96
C ALA A 96 -38.84 13.33 -26.37
N ALA A 97 -39.46 12.26 -25.86
CA ALA A 97 -39.11 10.90 -26.23
C ALA A 97 -39.35 10.63 -27.73
N VAL A 98 -40.46 11.12 -28.28
CA VAL A 98 -40.76 11.02 -29.73
C VAL A 98 -39.74 11.81 -30.55
N LEU A 99 -39.38 13.03 -30.13
CA LEU A 99 -38.37 13.85 -30.83
C LEU A 99 -36.99 13.20 -30.81
N LEU A 100 -36.56 12.67 -29.67
CA LEU A 100 -35.29 11.95 -29.55
C LEU A 100 -35.26 10.67 -30.40
N ALA A 101 -36.35 9.90 -30.40
CA ALA A 101 -36.48 8.71 -31.23
C ALA A 101 -36.46 9.06 -32.72
N ALA A 102 -37.17 10.12 -33.13
CA ALA A 102 -37.20 10.59 -34.51
C ALA A 102 -35.83 11.11 -34.97
N ALA A 103 -35.14 11.89 -34.13
CA ALA A 103 -33.80 12.39 -34.42
C ALA A 103 -32.78 11.25 -34.52
N GLY A 104 -32.85 10.26 -33.62
CA GLY A 104 -32.00 9.07 -33.67
C GLY A 104 -32.25 8.22 -34.92
N ALA A 105 -33.51 8.02 -35.30
CA ALA A 105 -33.88 7.29 -36.51
C ALA A 105 -33.39 8.00 -37.79
N ALA A 106 -33.54 9.33 -37.86
CA ALA A 106 -33.06 10.12 -39.00
C ALA A 106 -31.53 10.09 -39.13
N ALA A 107 -30.80 10.23 -38.02
CA ALA A 107 -29.34 10.14 -38.00
C ALA A 107 -28.85 8.73 -38.40
N GLY A 108 -29.49 7.68 -37.90
CA GLY A 108 -29.20 6.30 -38.27
C GLY A 108 -29.43 6.04 -39.76
N ALA A 109 -30.54 6.52 -40.32
CA ALA A 109 -30.83 6.38 -41.75
C ALA A 109 -29.84 7.14 -42.64
N ALA A 110 -29.33 8.30 -42.19
CA ALA A 110 -28.32 9.06 -42.91
C ALA A 110 -26.96 8.32 -42.95
N LEU A 111 -26.59 7.64 -41.86
CA LEU A 111 -25.35 6.86 -41.77
C LEU A 111 -25.41 5.55 -42.56
N LEU A 112 -26.59 4.95 -42.69
CA LEU A 112 -26.83 3.72 -43.46
C LEU A 112 -27.06 3.96 -44.95
N ARG A 113 -27.00 5.21 -45.43
CA ARG A 113 -27.18 5.54 -46.84
C ARG A 113 -26.07 4.88 -47.65
N PRO A 114 -26.35 3.86 -48.49
CA PRO A 114 -25.34 3.20 -49.29
C PRO A 114 -24.97 4.15 -50.42
N GLY A 115 -23.81 4.77 -50.32
CA GLY A 115 -23.44 5.83 -51.26
C GLY A 115 -21.96 6.17 -51.20
N SER A 116 -21.11 5.24 -51.60
CA SER A 116 -19.97 5.46 -52.50
C SER A 116 -19.28 4.12 -52.74
N PRO A 117 -19.11 3.62 -53.97
CA PRO A 117 -18.18 2.53 -54.22
C PRO A 117 -16.79 3.02 -53.80
N HIS A 118 -16.21 2.39 -52.77
CA HIS A 118 -14.80 2.55 -52.49
C HIS A 118 -14.04 1.98 -53.69
N THR A 119 -13.57 2.84 -54.58
CA THR A 119 -12.56 2.49 -55.57
C THR A 119 -11.32 2.09 -54.79
N VAL A 120 -11.11 0.77 -54.63
CA VAL A 120 -9.86 0.23 -54.12
C VAL A 120 -8.78 0.66 -55.10
N ALA A 121 -7.97 1.66 -54.70
CA ALA A 121 -6.79 2.05 -55.45
C ALA A 121 -5.81 0.86 -55.39
N THR A 122 -5.78 0.06 -56.44
CA THR A 122 -4.63 -0.79 -56.75
C THR A 122 -3.42 0.12 -56.92
N ALA A 123 -2.50 0.08 -55.96
CA ALA A 123 -1.22 0.75 -56.04
C ALA A 123 -0.44 0.22 -57.26
N PRO A 124 0.09 1.09 -58.13
CA PRO A 124 1.03 0.66 -59.16
C PRO A 124 2.34 0.25 -58.48
N ALA A 125 2.76 -0.98 -58.75
CA ALA A 125 4.10 -1.44 -58.48
C ALA A 125 5.03 -0.77 -59.50
N ASP A 126 5.74 0.28 -59.08
CA ASP A 126 6.93 0.75 -59.78
C ASP A 126 7.98 1.17 -58.75
N GLY A 127 9.13 0.49 -58.83
CA GLY A 127 10.27 0.71 -57.98
C GLY A 127 11.08 1.94 -58.40
N ALA A 128 11.57 2.67 -57.41
CA ALA A 128 12.78 3.47 -57.52
C ALA A 128 13.44 3.59 -56.14
N PRO A 129 14.77 3.39 -56.01
CA PRO A 129 15.48 3.51 -54.75
C PRO A 129 15.71 4.99 -54.42
N GLY A 130 14.99 5.50 -53.43
CA GLY A 130 15.13 6.86 -52.89
C GLY A 130 16.00 6.91 -51.64
N GLN A 131 16.91 7.87 -51.63
CA GLN A 131 17.97 8.21 -50.67
C GLN A 131 17.63 8.14 -49.16
N PRO A 132 18.64 7.91 -48.30
CA PRO A 132 18.50 8.03 -46.85
C PRO A 132 18.38 9.49 -46.41
N VAL A 133 17.28 9.81 -45.74
CA VAL A 133 17.07 11.06 -45.01
C VAL A 133 18.02 11.11 -43.82
N ARG A 134 19.08 11.94 -43.91
CA ARG A 134 19.89 12.34 -42.74
C ARG A 134 19.07 13.33 -41.90
N LYS A 135 18.72 12.95 -40.68
CA LYS A 135 18.32 13.93 -39.65
C LYS A 135 19.59 14.63 -39.13
N PRO A 136 19.59 15.95 -38.92
CA PRO A 136 20.65 16.62 -38.17
C PRO A 136 20.58 16.18 -36.71
N VAL A 137 21.71 15.70 -36.20
CA VAL A 137 21.95 15.45 -34.78
C VAL A 137 22.36 16.78 -34.18
N ASP A 138 21.49 17.36 -33.35
CA ASP A 138 21.87 18.46 -32.48
C ASP A 138 22.76 17.92 -31.35
N GLU A 139 23.94 18.50 -31.28
CA GLU A 139 25.02 18.25 -30.33
C GLU A 139 24.69 18.92 -28.98
N PRO A 140 24.77 18.23 -27.82
CA PRO A 140 24.64 18.88 -26.53
C PRO A 140 25.97 19.48 -26.04
N PRO A 141 25.96 20.62 -25.34
CA PRO A 141 27.17 21.20 -24.79
C PRO A 141 27.68 20.41 -23.58
N SER A 142 28.95 20.01 -23.68
CA SER A 142 29.80 19.59 -22.57
C SER A 142 30.31 20.82 -21.79
N THR A 143 30.18 20.80 -20.47
CA THR A 143 31.17 21.20 -19.44
C THR A 143 30.50 21.01 -18.08
N ASP A 144 30.87 19.97 -17.34
CA ASP A 144 31.94 20.00 -16.32
C ASP A 144 31.56 20.81 -15.06
N ARG A 145 31.22 20.08 -13.99
CA ARG A 145 31.76 20.33 -12.63
C ARG A 145 31.43 19.19 -11.70
N GLY A 146 32.50 18.55 -11.24
CA GLY A 146 32.48 17.44 -10.31
C GLY A 146 31.93 17.77 -8.92
N ARG A 147 31.30 16.75 -8.33
CA ARG A 147 31.39 16.41 -6.90
C ARG A 147 30.79 15.02 -6.71
N SER A 148 31.56 13.99 -7.02
CA SER A 148 31.28 12.64 -6.55
C SER A 148 31.60 12.59 -5.05
N LEU A 149 30.55 12.60 -4.23
CA LEU A 149 30.64 12.15 -2.85
C LEU A 149 30.92 10.65 -2.89
N GLY A 150 32.11 10.25 -2.48
CA GLY A 150 32.49 8.86 -2.33
C GLY A 150 31.64 8.22 -1.23
N LEU A 151 30.60 7.48 -1.62
CA LEU A 151 30.02 6.45 -0.77
C LEU A 151 31.02 5.30 -0.74
N ALA A 152 31.61 5.09 0.43
CA ALA A 152 32.51 3.98 0.71
C ALA A 152 31.82 2.66 0.31
N GLN A 153 32.47 1.94 -0.59
CA GLN A 153 32.14 0.57 -0.94
C GLN A 153 32.21 -0.27 0.34
N LEU A 154 31.08 -0.71 0.88
CA LEU A 154 31.06 -1.71 1.94
C LEU A 154 31.52 -3.05 1.35
N PRO A 155 32.47 -3.76 2.00
CA PRO A 155 32.91 -5.06 1.54
C PRO A 155 31.78 -6.08 1.72
N VAL A 156 31.41 -6.75 0.62
CA VAL A 156 30.52 -7.92 0.62
C VAL A 156 31.32 -9.11 1.18
N PRO A 157 30.93 -9.72 2.31
CA PRO A 157 31.59 -10.94 2.78
C PRO A 157 31.23 -12.11 1.85
N GLY A 158 32.26 -12.73 1.27
CA GLY A 158 32.12 -13.92 0.44
C GLY A 158 31.71 -15.15 1.26
N PRO A 159 31.02 -16.14 0.66
CA PRO A 159 30.58 -17.33 1.35
C PRO A 159 31.71 -18.37 1.43
N SER A 160 32.42 -18.44 2.56
CA SER A 160 33.29 -19.58 2.90
C SER A 160 33.67 -19.56 4.38
N ALA A 161 32.92 -20.28 5.22
CA ALA A 161 33.47 -20.89 6.43
C ALA A 161 32.81 -22.28 6.59
N PRO A 162 33.58 -23.35 6.82
CA PRO A 162 33.05 -24.67 7.10
C PRO A 162 32.42 -24.68 8.49
N VAL A 163 31.26 -25.33 8.58
CA VAL A 163 30.54 -25.61 9.83
C VAL A 163 31.42 -26.54 10.67
N GLU A 164 31.99 -26.02 11.76
CA GLU A 164 32.62 -26.88 12.77
C GLU A 164 31.53 -27.56 13.62
N ASP A 165 31.66 -28.88 13.73
CA ASP A 165 30.85 -29.76 14.57
C ASP A 165 30.84 -29.28 16.03
N VAL A 166 29.67 -28.90 16.54
CA VAL A 166 29.43 -28.70 17.97
C VAL A 166 29.07 -30.05 18.61
N PRO A 167 29.90 -30.60 19.52
CA PRO A 167 29.58 -31.85 20.18
C PRO A 167 28.57 -31.65 21.31
N GLY A 168 27.48 -32.44 21.24
CA GLY A 168 26.77 -33.05 22.37
C GLY A 168 26.47 -32.19 23.59
N SER A 169 25.34 -31.49 23.59
CA SER A 169 24.70 -31.03 24.83
C SER A 169 24.01 -32.22 25.50
N GLY A 170 24.60 -32.69 26.60
CA GLY A 170 24.07 -33.74 27.45
C GLY A 170 22.80 -33.31 28.15
N VAL A 171 21.78 -34.16 28.03
CA VAL A 171 20.55 -34.12 28.83
C VAL A 171 20.91 -34.44 30.27
N ALA A 172 20.73 -33.47 31.17
CA ALA A 172 20.78 -33.70 32.61
C ALA A 172 19.36 -33.58 33.18
N ASP A 173 18.96 -34.65 33.86
CA ASP A 173 17.72 -34.82 34.62
C ASP A 173 17.61 -33.87 35.84
N GLY A 174 16.47 -33.17 35.92
CA GLY A 174 15.74 -32.76 37.14
C GLY A 174 16.37 -31.75 38.13
N PRO A 175 15.64 -31.29 39.18
CA PRO A 175 14.22 -31.53 39.51
C PRO A 175 13.42 -30.26 39.92
N GLU A 176 12.10 -30.46 40.06
CA GLU A 176 11.20 -29.82 41.05
C GLU A 176 10.92 -28.29 41.06
N GLY A 177 9.67 -27.96 40.71
CA GLY A 177 8.79 -27.24 41.63
C GLY A 177 9.06 -25.76 41.90
N PHE A 178 8.63 -24.88 41.00
CA PHE A 178 8.31 -23.49 41.35
C PHE A 178 6.81 -23.23 41.18
N ALA A 179 6.10 -23.26 42.30
CA ALA A 179 4.73 -22.78 42.41
C ALA A 179 4.74 -21.24 42.32
N VAL A 180 4.07 -20.69 41.30
CA VAL A 180 3.80 -19.26 41.20
C VAL A 180 2.64 -18.92 42.15
N PRO A 181 2.79 -18.00 43.11
CA PRO A 181 1.67 -17.58 43.95
C PRO A 181 0.69 -16.74 43.12
N VAL A 182 -0.56 -17.20 43.05
CA VAL A 182 -1.69 -16.42 42.56
C VAL A 182 -2.02 -15.38 43.63
N ALA A 183 -1.74 -14.11 43.35
CA ALA A 183 -2.10 -13.00 44.23
C ALA A 183 -3.61 -12.74 44.17
N ASP A 184 -4.25 -12.77 45.34
CA ASP A 184 -5.64 -12.39 45.56
C ASP A 184 -5.86 -10.91 45.20
N ALA A 185 -6.82 -10.65 44.30
CA ALA A 185 -7.28 -9.32 43.98
C ALA A 185 -8.30 -8.82 45.03
N PRO A 186 -8.16 -7.60 45.58
CA PRO A 186 -9.16 -7.05 46.48
C PRO A 186 -10.45 -6.65 45.73
N ARG A 187 -11.56 -7.26 46.11
CA ARG A 187 -12.92 -6.77 45.87
C ARG A 187 -13.15 -5.49 46.68
N ALA A 188 -13.04 -4.34 46.03
CA ALA A 188 -13.52 -3.06 46.56
C ALA A 188 -14.66 -2.53 45.69
N GLY A 189 -15.86 -2.56 46.24
CA GLY A 189 -17.08 -2.10 45.59
C GLY A 189 -17.07 -0.59 45.38
N ARG A 190 -17.16 -0.17 44.11
CA ARG A 190 -17.51 1.21 43.75
C ARG A 190 -18.98 1.26 43.39
N ARG A 191 -19.81 1.74 44.33
CA ARG A 191 -21.21 2.10 44.06
C ARG A 191 -21.21 3.32 43.13
N VAL A 192 -21.67 3.12 41.90
CA VAL A 192 -22.01 4.22 40.99
C VAL A 192 -23.40 4.74 41.38
N PRO A 193 -23.62 6.06 41.49
CA PRO A 193 -24.92 6.61 41.83
C PRO A 193 -25.95 6.33 40.72
N ASN A 194 -27.13 5.92 41.19
CA ASN A 194 -28.33 5.61 40.43
C ASN A 194 -28.85 6.85 39.69
N ILE A 195 -28.77 6.86 38.35
CA ILE A 195 -29.43 7.85 37.50
C ILE A 195 -30.82 7.31 37.14
N PRO A 196 -31.92 8.04 37.39
CA PRO A 196 -33.26 7.55 37.12
C PRO A 196 -33.47 7.34 35.61
N ALA A 197 -34.01 6.16 35.28
CA ALA A 197 -34.31 5.71 33.94
C ALA A 197 -35.31 6.64 33.24
N ALA A 198 -34.79 7.55 32.43
CA ALA A 198 -35.57 8.21 31.38
C ALA A 198 -35.82 7.18 30.27
N ARG A 199 -37.12 6.97 30.04
CA ARG A 199 -37.75 6.06 29.08
C ARG A 199 -37.27 6.35 27.65
N LEU A 200 -36.16 5.73 27.23
CA LEU A 200 -35.73 5.68 25.84
C LEU A 200 -36.56 4.62 25.11
N VAL A 201 -37.37 5.12 24.17
CA VAL A 201 -38.18 4.35 23.24
C VAL A 201 -37.27 3.38 22.48
N ALA A 202 -37.55 2.09 22.65
CA ALA A 202 -36.89 0.99 21.98
C ALA A 202 -37.13 1.06 20.46
N GLY A 203 -36.06 1.35 19.74
CA GLY A 203 -35.97 1.28 18.29
C GLY A 203 -34.51 1.14 17.86
N ALA A 204 -33.76 0.29 18.55
CA ALA A 204 -32.39 -0.02 18.16
C ALA A 204 -32.44 -0.81 16.84
N PRO A 205 -31.85 -0.30 15.74
CA PRO A 205 -31.70 -1.10 14.54
C PRO A 205 -30.73 -2.22 14.88
N THR A 206 -31.21 -3.45 14.82
CA THR A 206 -30.37 -4.66 14.84
C THR A 206 -29.49 -4.61 13.60
N THR A 207 -28.34 -3.95 13.72
CA THR A 207 -27.29 -4.05 12.71
C THR A 207 -26.90 -5.51 12.65
N ASN A 208 -27.27 -6.15 11.55
CA ASN A 208 -26.78 -7.46 11.16
C ASN A 208 -25.30 -7.27 10.81
N ARG A 209 -24.48 -7.04 11.84
CA ARG A 209 -23.04 -6.95 11.77
C ARG A 209 -22.62 -8.34 11.31
N GLY A 210 -22.40 -8.47 10.00
CA GLY A 210 -22.05 -9.73 9.33
C GLY A 210 -21.01 -10.42 10.19
N ARG A 211 -21.43 -11.51 10.84
CA ARG A 211 -20.56 -12.29 11.69
C ARG A 211 -19.46 -12.77 10.77
N ALA A 212 -18.28 -12.16 10.87
CA ALA A 212 -17.09 -12.63 10.18
C ALA A 212 -17.07 -14.15 10.34
N PRO A 213 -16.90 -14.93 9.25
CA PRO A 213 -16.97 -16.38 9.32
C PRO A 213 -16.08 -16.81 10.48
N ALA A 214 -16.67 -17.52 11.44
CA ALA A 214 -15.98 -17.85 12.66
C ALA A 214 -14.71 -18.63 12.28
N MET A 215 -13.54 -18.01 12.48
CA MET A 215 -12.27 -18.65 12.19
C MET A 215 -12.23 -20.00 12.88
N THR A 216 -11.92 -21.04 12.11
CA THR A 216 -11.78 -22.39 12.64
C THR A 216 -10.73 -22.39 13.77
N PRO A 217 -10.83 -23.30 14.76
CA PRO A 217 -9.80 -23.43 15.79
C PRO A 217 -8.39 -23.59 15.20
N GLU A 218 -8.29 -24.28 14.06
CA GLU A 218 -7.05 -24.47 13.28
C GLU A 218 -6.53 -23.14 12.69
N ALA A 219 -7.38 -22.36 12.02
CA ALA A 219 -6.98 -21.04 11.51
C ALA A 219 -6.51 -20.11 12.63
N ARG A 220 -7.15 -20.16 13.80
CA ARG A 220 -6.70 -19.44 15.00
C ARG A 220 -5.36 -19.94 15.53
N ALA A 221 -5.07 -21.24 15.42
CA ALA A 221 -3.79 -21.79 15.85
C ALA A 221 -2.66 -21.37 14.91
N ALA A 222 -2.88 -21.48 13.59
CA ALA A 222 -1.93 -21.03 12.58
C ALA A 222 -1.63 -19.53 12.69
N ALA A 223 -2.64 -18.70 12.95
CA ALA A 223 -2.43 -17.26 13.18
C ALA A 223 -1.50 -16.99 14.38
N ARG A 224 -1.68 -17.70 15.51
CA ARG A 224 -0.79 -17.56 16.67
C ARG A 224 0.63 -18.03 16.40
N GLU A 225 0.79 -19.07 15.58
CA GLU A 225 2.11 -19.57 15.17
C GLU A 225 2.83 -18.56 14.28
N LEU A 226 2.11 -17.92 13.36
CA LEU A 226 2.63 -16.84 12.54
C LEU A 226 3.06 -15.63 13.40
N ASP A 227 2.20 -15.18 14.32
CA ASP A 227 2.51 -14.07 15.23
C ASP A 227 3.77 -14.37 16.06
N ALA A 228 3.92 -15.62 16.53
CA ALA A 228 5.09 -16.05 17.28
C ALA A 228 6.37 -16.10 16.42
N ALA A 229 6.26 -16.57 15.18
CA ALA A 229 7.38 -16.61 14.23
C ALA A 229 7.84 -15.19 13.85
N GLU A 230 6.91 -14.28 13.62
CA GLU A 230 7.20 -12.86 13.36
C GLU A 230 7.91 -12.22 14.56
N ALA A 231 7.39 -12.41 15.77
CA ALA A 231 8.01 -11.91 16.99
C ALA A 231 9.44 -12.45 17.17
N ALA A 232 9.66 -13.74 16.87
CA ALA A 232 10.98 -14.37 16.92
C ALA A 232 11.95 -13.78 15.88
N TYR A 233 11.48 -13.55 14.66
CA TYR A 233 12.26 -12.92 13.59
C TYR A 233 12.67 -11.49 13.95
N VAL A 234 11.73 -10.67 14.42
CA VAL A 234 12.02 -9.29 14.86
C VAL A 234 13.01 -9.27 16.03
N ALA A 235 12.88 -10.20 16.98
CA ALA A 235 13.84 -10.33 18.07
C ALA A 235 15.24 -10.72 17.57
N ALA A 236 15.33 -11.60 16.57
CA ALA A 236 16.61 -11.98 15.95
C ALA A 236 17.26 -10.81 15.22
N LEU A 237 16.49 -10.00 14.50
CA LEU A 237 17.00 -8.78 13.84
C LEU A 237 17.53 -7.76 14.86
N ARG A 238 16.82 -7.56 15.98
CA ARG A 238 17.30 -6.67 17.06
C ARG A 238 18.62 -7.16 17.63
N ARG A 239 18.72 -8.45 17.94
CA ARG A 239 19.97 -9.06 18.43
C ARG A 239 21.11 -8.93 17.40
N TYR A 240 20.81 -9.12 16.13
CA TYR A 240 21.80 -8.90 15.07
C TYR A 240 22.27 -7.45 15.02
N ALA A 241 21.35 -6.48 15.10
CA ALA A 241 21.69 -5.06 15.12
C ALA A 241 22.56 -4.69 16.34
N GLU A 242 22.24 -5.22 17.52
CA GLU A 242 23.05 -5.05 18.74
C GLU A 242 24.50 -5.57 18.57
N ILE A 243 24.67 -6.69 17.86
CA ILE A 243 25.99 -7.26 17.58
C ILE A 243 26.71 -6.47 16.47
N ALA A 244 25.99 -6.08 15.43
CA ALA A 244 26.56 -5.46 14.23
C ALA A 244 27.00 -4.01 14.48
N ASP A 245 26.30 -3.28 15.35
CA ASP A 245 26.64 -1.91 15.72
C ASP A 245 26.31 -1.64 17.20
N PRO A 246 27.21 -2.03 18.13
CA PRO A 246 27.01 -1.86 19.56
C PRO A 246 26.90 -0.39 19.99
N SER A 247 27.34 0.55 19.15
CA SER A 247 27.22 2.00 19.39
C SER A 247 25.85 2.58 19.00
N SER A 248 25.21 2.06 17.96
CA SER A 248 23.95 2.62 17.44
C SER A 248 22.69 2.31 18.26
N GLY A 249 22.76 1.36 19.19
CA GLY A 249 21.62 0.95 20.04
C GLY A 249 21.69 1.37 21.51
N ALA A 250 22.85 1.81 21.99
CA ALA A 250 23.09 1.95 23.42
C ALA A 250 22.68 3.30 24.00
N ASP A 251 22.74 4.38 23.22
CA ASP A 251 22.39 5.72 23.71
C ASP A 251 20.93 6.07 23.37
N PRO A 252 20.03 6.12 24.37
CA PRO A 252 18.63 6.48 24.14
C PRO A 252 18.47 7.91 23.60
N GLU A 253 19.41 8.83 23.85
CA GLU A 253 19.36 10.20 23.31
C GLU A 253 19.60 10.21 21.80
N THR A 254 20.64 9.52 21.34
CA THR A 254 20.92 9.37 19.90
C THR A 254 19.76 8.71 19.16
N ARG A 255 19.15 7.67 19.76
CA ARG A 255 17.96 7.03 19.18
C ARG A 255 16.76 7.99 19.11
N LEU A 256 16.56 8.82 20.14
CA LEU A 256 15.48 9.81 20.15
C LEU A 256 15.70 10.86 19.04
N ALA A 257 16.92 11.36 18.87
CA ALA A 257 17.25 12.31 17.80
C ALA A 257 17.01 11.71 16.39
N ALA A 258 17.31 10.43 16.19
CA ALA A 258 17.00 9.72 14.96
C ALA A 258 15.49 9.61 14.71
N LEU A 259 14.71 9.26 15.74
CA LEU A 259 13.24 9.21 15.65
C LEU A 259 12.64 10.58 15.35
N GLU A 260 13.16 11.66 15.94
CA GLU A 260 12.69 13.03 15.64
C GLU A 260 12.95 13.42 14.18
N THR A 261 14.12 13.04 13.64
CA THR A 261 14.43 13.23 12.21
C THR A 261 13.46 12.44 11.32
N LEU A 262 13.11 11.21 11.71
CA LEU A 262 12.12 10.39 11.00
C LEU A 262 10.72 11.01 11.05
N VAL A 263 10.26 11.51 12.21
CA VAL A 263 8.98 12.22 12.34
C VAL A 263 8.94 13.43 11.41
N GLU A 264 10.01 14.23 11.37
CA GLU A 264 10.07 15.40 10.51
C GLU A 264 10.02 15.03 9.02
N SER A 265 10.85 14.05 8.61
CA SER A 265 10.90 13.61 7.21
C SER A 265 9.58 12.99 6.72
N THR A 266 8.94 12.15 7.55
CA THR A 266 7.65 11.54 7.23
C THR A 266 6.52 12.56 7.23
N GLY A 267 6.57 13.57 8.12
CA GLY A 267 5.63 14.69 8.11
C GLY A 267 5.67 15.47 6.80
N ARG A 268 6.87 15.81 6.30
CA ARG A 268 7.03 16.47 4.98
C ARG A 268 6.58 15.58 3.82
N ALA A 269 6.69 14.27 3.94
CA ALA A 269 6.18 13.34 2.93
C ALA A 269 4.64 13.35 2.92
N LEU A 270 4.01 13.35 4.10
CA LEU A 270 2.56 13.43 4.25
C LEU A 270 1.97 14.76 3.77
N GLU A 271 2.68 15.88 3.94
CA GLU A 271 2.27 17.16 3.35
C GLU A 271 2.12 17.08 1.82
N ARG A 272 2.94 16.26 1.15
CA ARG A 272 2.88 16.05 -0.31
C ARG A 272 1.81 15.02 -0.71
N ALA A 273 1.57 14.03 0.15
CA ALA A 273 0.68 12.90 -0.13
C ALA A 273 -0.22 12.60 1.10
N PRO A 274 -1.17 13.48 1.45
CA PRO A 274 -1.95 13.33 2.69
C PRO A 274 -2.86 12.09 2.70
N GLY A 275 -3.20 11.58 1.53
CA GLY A 275 -4.04 10.38 1.36
C GLY A 275 -3.26 9.06 1.25
N ASP A 276 -1.93 9.06 1.41
CA ASP A 276 -1.14 7.83 1.33
C ASP A 276 -1.27 7.02 2.64
N PRO A 277 -1.91 5.83 2.62
CA PRO A 277 -2.12 5.04 3.83
C PRO A 277 -0.82 4.46 4.39
N VAL A 278 0.18 4.20 3.55
CA VAL A 278 1.46 3.62 3.96
C VAL A 278 2.28 4.66 4.70
N LEU A 279 2.42 5.87 4.14
CA LEU A 279 3.13 6.96 4.81
C LEU A 279 2.46 7.35 6.13
N ASN A 280 1.14 7.36 6.19
CA ASN A 280 0.40 7.61 7.42
C ASN A 280 0.70 6.53 8.48
N GLY A 281 0.68 5.25 8.09
CA GLY A 281 1.02 4.14 8.97
C GLY A 281 2.45 4.24 9.53
N TYR A 282 3.43 4.54 8.68
CA TYR A 282 4.81 4.73 9.10
C TYR A 282 4.97 5.92 10.06
N HIS A 283 4.34 7.06 9.75
CA HIS A 283 4.43 8.24 10.60
C HIS A 283 3.89 7.98 12.01
N LEU A 284 2.73 7.33 12.11
CA LEU A 284 2.12 6.97 13.39
C LEU A 284 2.99 5.98 14.18
N ALA A 285 3.54 4.97 13.52
CA ALA A 285 4.43 4.01 14.16
C ALA A 285 5.69 4.68 14.75
N VAL A 286 6.29 5.63 14.02
CA VAL A 286 7.46 6.39 14.50
C VAL A 286 7.09 7.28 15.69
N LEU A 287 5.91 7.91 15.69
CA LEU A 287 5.42 8.71 16.82
C LEU A 287 5.25 7.85 18.07
N ASP A 288 4.62 6.68 17.95
CA ASP A 288 4.42 5.76 19.06
C ASP A 288 5.75 5.29 19.66
N GLU A 289 6.72 4.97 18.81
CA GLU A 289 8.06 4.56 19.23
C GLU A 289 8.82 5.69 19.94
N ARG A 290 8.77 6.91 19.40
CA ARG A 290 9.36 8.11 20.02
C ARG A 290 8.79 8.35 21.41
N ASP A 291 7.47 8.28 21.54
CA ASP A 291 6.79 8.54 22.80
C ASP A 291 7.04 7.43 23.83
N ALA A 292 7.15 6.17 23.38
CA ALA A 292 7.57 5.06 24.23
C ALA A 292 9.00 5.22 24.75
N LEU A 293 9.92 5.66 23.89
CA LEU A 293 11.32 5.91 24.26
C LEU A 293 11.45 7.07 25.25
N ARG A 294 10.73 8.18 25.04
CA ARG A 294 10.69 9.30 26.00
C ARG A 294 10.25 8.83 27.39
N ARG A 295 9.18 8.04 27.48
CA ARG A 295 8.73 7.44 28.75
C ARG A 295 9.76 6.50 29.38
N GLN A 296 10.58 5.83 28.58
CA GLN A 296 11.68 5.01 29.09
C GLN A 296 12.80 5.87 29.67
N ILE A 297 13.18 6.95 28.98
CA ILE A 297 14.18 7.92 29.45
C ILE A 297 13.72 8.53 30.78
N ASP A 298 12.48 9.02 30.85
CA ASP A 298 11.92 9.62 32.07
C ASP A 298 11.96 8.64 33.27
N ARG A 299 11.57 7.38 33.06
CA ARG A 299 11.65 6.34 34.10
C ARG A 299 13.09 6.02 34.53
N SER A 300 14.02 5.99 33.58
CA SER A 300 15.44 5.75 33.88
C SER A 300 16.04 6.91 34.67
N ALA A 301 15.67 8.16 34.34
CA ALA A 301 16.10 9.34 35.07
C ALA A 301 15.59 9.32 36.51
N GLU A 302 14.33 8.95 36.75
CA GLU A 302 13.77 8.82 38.10
C GLU A 302 14.51 7.76 38.93
N SER A 303 14.92 6.64 38.32
CA SER A 303 15.61 5.55 39.02
C SER A 303 17.03 5.88 39.51
N VAL A 304 17.67 6.92 38.96
CA VAL A 304 19.03 7.34 39.38
C VAL A 304 19.02 8.16 40.67
N PHE A 305 17.86 8.74 41.04
CA PHE A 305 17.73 9.61 42.21
C PHE A 305 17.26 8.92 43.49
N TYR A 306 16.96 7.61 43.44
CA TYR A 306 16.56 6.80 44.60
C TYR A 306 17.64 5.78 44.96
#